data_AF-A0AAV5ILZ0-F1
#
_entry.id   AF-A0AAV5ILZ0-F1
#
_cell.length_a   1.000
_cell.length_b   1.000
_cell.length_c   1.000
_cell.angle_alpha   90.00
_cell.angle_beta   90.00
_cell.angle_gamma   90.00
#
_symmetry.space_group_name_H-M   'P 1'
#
loop_
_entity.id
_entity.type
_entity.pdbx_description
1 polymer ?
#
loop_
_entity_poly.entity_id
_entity_poly.type
_entity_poly.pdbx_seq_one_letter_code
_entity_poly.pdbx_strand_id
1 'polypeptide(L)'
;MIAAKWEELKVQGRGGFILKEKLKMTKEFLRVWSKSSLLEVDRKIEESRGEINRIDGLGETSSLTNEDIILRSTHHTELLKNMQLKDEMAKRKARKAWLKTRDANSSYFHKCIKGRWHRNEINVISIEGKELKQVEDIKQGIMEFFENLFTDEGWPRPILEGWNFKNISAVDRSMLTEPFIEEVKAAVWNCDSTKAPGPDGFNSGFLKAEWEVIKADIMEYLMDFHINGRLVRDSNASFIVLIPKRENPQGIEEYRPISLIGCTYKILAKLLANRLSRVLNSIIGENQSAFIEGRQLVGVVVANEAIDGVRKSKSQCFIFKIDFEKAYDNVSWSFLDYIMERMGFNTIWRGWITECLKSNTVSVLVKGSATKQFSMSRGL
;
A
#
# COMPACT_ATOMS: atom_id res chain seq x y z
N MET A 1 9.10 24.57 1.59
CA MET A 1 8.40 24.31 2.88
C MET A 1 8.85 22.99 3.49
N ILE A 2 8.63 21.85 2.83
CA ILE A 2 9.01 20.53 3.37
C ILE A 2 10.52 20.44 3.61
N ALA A 3 11.36 20.83 2.63
CA ALA A 3 12.82 20.90 2.79
C ALA A 3 13.25 21.67 4.05
N ALA A 4 12.83 22.93 4.18
CA ALA A 4 13.12 23.76 5.34
C ALA A 4 12.65 23.12 6.66
N LYS A 5 11.44 22.52 6.67
CA LYS A 5 10.95 21.85 7.87
C LYS A 5 11.79 20.63 8.21
N TRP A 6 12.16 19.84 7.21
CA TRP A 6 12.93 18.60 7.36
C TRP A 6 14.34 18.86 7.92
N GLU A 7 15.00 19.91 7.44
CA GLU A 7 16.32 20.36 7.91
C GLU A 7 16.29 20.88 9.36
N GLU A 8 15.16 21.46 9.78
CA GLU A 8 14.95 21.93 11.17
C GLU A 8 14.82 20.76 12.17
N LEU A 9 14.40 19.57 11.71
CA LEU A 9 14.13 18.42 12.58
C LEU A 9 15.42 17.82 13.13
N LYS A 10 15.72 18.13 14.39
CA LYS A 10 16.82 17.54 15.14
C LYS A 10 16.37 16.24 15.82
N VAL A 11 16.63 15.11 15.16
CA VAL A 11 16.40 13.76 15.70
C VAL A 11 17.73 13.04 15.77
N GLN A 12 18.02 12.38 16.89
CA GLN A 12 19.22 11.58 17.09
C GLN A 12 18.85 10.11 17.29
N GLY A 13 19.68 9.20 16.80
CA GLY A 13 19.47 7.75 16.91
C GLY A 13 20.06 7.02 15.71
N ARG A 14 19.64 5.77 15.50
CA ARG A 14 19.97 5.03 14.28
C ARG A 14 19.17 5.54 13.09
N GLY A 15 19.67 5.35 11.87
CA GLY A 15 19.04 5.82 10.63
C GLY A 15 17.56 5.49 10.53
N GLY A 16 17.15 4.26 10.88
CA GLY A 16 15.72 3.90 10.87
C GLY A 16 14.86 4.67 11.87
N PHE A 17 15.41 5.06 13.02
CA PHE A 17 14.69 5.83 14.04
C PHE A 17 14.58 7.30 13.62
N ILE A 18 15.67 7.85 13.08
CA ILE A 18 15.72 9.21 12.54
C ILE A 18 14.65 9.37 11.45
N LEU A 19 14.64 8.49 10.46
CA LEU A 19 13.68 8.55 9.36
C LEU A 19 12.23 8.42 9.87
N LYS A 20 11.97 7.46 10.77
CA LYS A 20 10.63 7.24 11.35
C LYS A 20 10.11 8.50 12.05
N GLU A 21 10.88 9.07 12.98
CA GLU A 21 10.42 10.23 13.73
C GLU A 21 10.35 11.49 12.87
N LYS A 22 11.28 11.71 11.92
CA LYS A 22 11.18 12.83 10.98
C LYS A 22 9.91 12.75 10.12
N LEU A 23 9.56 11.57 9.60
CA LEU A 23 8.30 11.38 8.86
C LEU A 23 7.09 11.65 9.75
N LYS A 24 7.06 11.15 10.98
CA LYS A 24 5.97 11.38 11.95
C LYS A 24 5.79 12.87 12.27
N MET A 25 6.87 13.59 12.56
CA MET A 25 6.82 15.03 12.81
C MET A 25 6.36 15.82 11.57
N THR A 26 6.84 15.41 10.39
CA THR A 26 6.42 16.00 9.11
C THR A 26 4.94 15.76 8.83
N LYS A 27 4.42 14.56 9.13
CA LYS A 27 3.00 14.22 9.00
C LYS A 27 2.14 15.13 9.87
N GLU A 28 2.52 15.35 11.13
CA GLU A 28 1.79 16.24 12.03
C GLU A 28 1.82 17.69 11.55
N PHE A 29 2.99 18.18 11.11
CA PHE A 29 3.11 19.50 10.51
C PHE A 29 2.20 19.65 9.27
N LEU A 30 2.23 18.69 8.35
CA LEU A 30 1.40 18.70 7.15
C LEU A 30 -0.10 18.57 7.46
N ARG A 31 -0.47 17.88 8.55
CA ARG A 31 -1.86 17.80 9.01
C ARG A 31 -2.40 19.16 9.45
N VAL A 32 -1.60 19.93 10.19
CA VAL A 32 -1.95 21.30 10.60
C VAL A 32 -1.98 22.21 9.38
N TRP A 33 -0.92 22.19 8.58
CA TRP A 33 -0.80 22.99 7.35
C TRP A 33 -1.96 22.72 6.39
N SER A 34 -2.34 21.46 6.17
CA SER A 34 -3.44 21.12 5.27
C SER A 34 -4.77 21.71 5.71
N LYS A 35 -5.04 21.82 7.02
CA LYS A 35 -6.27 22.45 7.52
C LYS A 35 -6.27 23.95 7.22
N SER A 36 -5.17 24.65 7.54
CA SER A 36 -5.05 26.08 7.26
C SER A 36 -5.07 26.39 5.76
N SER A 37 -4.38 25.60 4.95
CA SER A 37 -4.30 25.83 3.50
C SER A 37 -5.61 25.55 2.79
N LEU A 38 -6.40 24.56 3.23
CA LEU A 38 -7.74 24.34 2.66
C LEU A 38 -8.69 25.51 2.95
N LEU A 39 -8.66 26.04 4.18
CA LEU A 39 -9.44 27.22 4.55
C LEU A 39 -9.01 28.45 3.73
N GLU A 40 -7.71 28.59 3.50
CA GLU A 40 -7.16 29.68 2.68
C GLU A 40 -7.55 29.57 1.21
N VAL A 41 -7.55 28.35 0.63
CA VAL A 41 -8.03 28.13 -0.75
C VAL A 41 -9.51 28.50 -0.85
N ASP A 42 -10.32 28.16 0.15
CA ASP A 42 -11.75 28.49 0.19
C ASP A 42 -11.96 30.01 0.27
N ARG A 43 -11.19 30.69 1.13
CA ARG A 43 -11.19 32.15 1.24
C ARG A 43 -10.82 32.83 -0.08
N LYS A 44 -9.74 32.39 -0.74
CA LYS A 44 -9.28 32.95 -2.02
C LYS A 44 -10.29 32.76 -3.16
N ILE A 45 -10.99 31.63 -3.19
CA ILE A 45 -12.05 31.40 -4.17
C ILE A 45 -13.17 32.42 -3.97
N GLU A 46 -13.57 32.66 -2.73
CA GLU A 46 -14.65 33.61 -2.42
C GLU A 46 -14.22 35.06 -2.71
N GLU A 47 -12.99 35.43 -2.33
CA GLU A 47 -12.42 36.76 -2.61
C GLU A 47 -12.33 37.04 -4.10
N SER A 48 -11.74 36.12 -4.88
CA SER A 48 -11.65 36.31 -6.34
C SER A 48 -13.02 36.33 -7.01
N ARG A 49 -14.01 35.57 -6.51
CA ARG A 49 -15.40 35.67 -7.01
C ARG A 49 -16.03 37.01 -6.68
N GLY A 50 -15.89 37.47 -5.44
CA GLY A 50 -16.41 38.75 -4.99
C GLY A 50 -15.86 39.90 -5.81
N GLU A 51 -14.55 39.89 -6.09
CA GLU A 51 -13.90 40.96 -6.85
C GLU A 51 -14.27 40.93 -8.34
N ILE A 52 -14.36 39.75 -8.95
CA ILE A 52 -14.87 39.62 -10.33
C ILE A 52 -16.30 40.16 -10.41
N ASN A 53 -17.17 39.79 -9.47
CA ASN A 53 -18.56 40.28 -9.45
C ASN A 53 -18.63 41.80 -9.24
N ARG A 54 -17.74 42.37 -8.41
CA ARG A 54 -17.65 43.82 -8.19
C ARG A 54 -17.26 44.54 -9.48
N ILE A 55 -16.26 44.04 -10.20
CA ILE A 55 -15.80 44.63 -11.47
C ILE A 55 -16.87 44.44 -12.56
N ASP A 56 -17.51 43.27 -12.64
CA ASP A 56 -18.59 43.03 -13.61
C ASP A 56 -19.78 43.98 -13.37
N GLY A 57 -20.17 44.20 -12.11
CA GLY A 57 -21.21 45.19 -11.77
C GLY A 57 -20.83 46.65 -12.06
N LEU A 58 -19.55 47.01 -11.96
CA LEU A 58 -19.06 48.32 -12.40
C LEU A 58 -19.17 48.49 -13.91
N GLY A 59 -18.90 47.42 -14.67
CA GLY A 59 -19.03 47.40 -16.13
C GLY A 59 -20.47 47.51 -16.63
N GLU A 60 -21.45 47.12 -15.82
CA GLU A 60 -22.88 47.31 -16.13
C GLU A 60 -23.33 48.77 -15.97
N THR A 61 -22.65 49.54 -15.12
CA THR A 61 -23.03 50.90 -14.75
C THR A 61 -22.12 51.98 -15.35
N SER A 62 -20.90 51.63 -15.74
CA SER A 62 -19.88 52.56 -16.25
C SER A 62 -18.86 51.86 -17.15
N SER A 63 -18.11 52.64 -17.95
CA SER A 63 -17.02 52.10 -18.76
C SER A 63 -15.85 51.65 -17.88
N LEU A 64 -15.42 50.40 -18.02
CA LEU A 64 -14.28 49.85 -17.29
C LEU A 64 -12.96 50.49 -17.73
N THR A 65 -12.07 50.71 -16.77
CA THR A 65 -10.71 51.16 -17.06
C THR A 65 -9.81 49.97 -17.48
N ASN A 66 -8.66 50.27 -18.09
CA ASN A 66 -7.66 49.23 -18.37
C ASN A 66 -7.14 48.54 -17.10
N GLU A 67 -7.11 49.25 -15.97
CA GLU A 67 -6.72 48.68 -14.68
C GLU A 67 -7.75 47.67 -14.17
N ASP A 68 -9.05 47.97 -14.32
CA ASP A 68 -10.14 47.05 -13.94
C ASP A 68 -10.09 45.76 -14.78
N ILE A 69 -9.81 45.88 -16.08
CA ILE A 69 -9.69 44.72 -16.98
C ILE A 69 -8.52 43.82 -16.57
N ILE A 70 -7.36 44.42 -16.25
CA ILE A 70 -6.18 43.67 -15.79
C ILE A 70 -6.48 43.00 -14.45
N LEU A 71 -7.04 43.73 -13.49
CA LEU A 71 -7.37 43.23 -12.17
C LEU A 71 -8.36 42.05 -12.25
N ARG A 72 -9.41 42.17 -13.07
CA ARG A 72 -10.36 41.08 -13.34
C ARG A 72 -9.67 39.84 -13.90
N SER A 73 -8.78 40.02 -14.87
CA SER A 73 -8.01 38.93 -15.48
C SER A 73 -7.13 38.21 -14.46
N THR A 74 -6.47 38.95 -13.55
CA THR A 74 -5.69 38.40 -12.45
C THR A 74 -6.54 37.58 -11.49
N HIS A 75 -7.67 38.13 -11.03
CA HIS A 75 -8.58 37.40 -10.13
C HIS A 75 -9.21 36.18 -10.80
N HIS A 76 -9.52 36.26 -12.10
CA HIS A 76 -10.02 35.12 -12.87
C HIS A 76 -8.98 33.99 -12.94
N THR A 77 -7.71 34.33 -13.19
CA THR A 77 -6.61 33.36 -13.21
C THR A 77 -6.42 32.70 -11.84
N GLU A 78 -6.42 33.48 -10.76
CA GLU A 78 -6.30 32.97 -9.39
C GLU A 78 -7.53 32.11 -9.00
N LEU A 79 -8.74 32.48 -9.44
CA LEU A 79 -9.95 31.70 -9.24
C LEU A 79 -9.86 30.33 -9.92
N LEU A 80 -9.50 30.30 -11.21
CA LEU A 80 -9.35 29.06 -11.97
C LEU A 80 -8.30 28.14 -11.33
N LYS A 81 -7.16 28.69 -10.93
CA LYS A 81 -6.10 27.94 -10.25
C LYS A 81 -6.59 27.30 -8.95
N ASN A 82 -7.27 28.06 -8.08
CA ASN A 82 -7.76 27.53 -6.81
C ASN A 82 -8.92 26.53 -6.99
N MET A 83 -9.78 26.73 -7.99
CA MET A 83 -10.80 25.75 -8.37
C MET A 83 -10.20 24.44 -8.88
N GLN A 84 -9.19 24.51 -9.75
CA GLN A 84 -8.49 23.32 -10.25
C GLN A 84 -7.87 22.51 -9.11
N LEU A 85 -7.27 23.17 -8.11
CA LEU A 85 -6.75 22.49 -6.92
C LEU A 85 -7.86 21.71 -6.17
N LYS A 86 -9.04 22.31 -6.01
CA LYS A 86 -10.21 21.62 -5.41
C LYS A 86 -10.67 20.43 -6.25
N ASP A 87 -10.75 20.59 -7.56
CA ASP A 87 -11.17 19.54 -8.48
C ASP A 87 -10.21 18.35 -8.45
N GLU A 88 -8.90 18.59 -8.41
CA GLU A 88 -7.90 17.54 -8.28
C GLU A 88 -8.02 16.77 -6.95
N MET A 89 -8.28 17.48 -5.84
CA MET A 89 -8.52 16.85 -4.55
C MET A 89 -9.79 16.00 -4.57
N ALA A 90 -10.88 16.49 -5.14
CA ALA A 90 -12.14 15.74 -5.28
C ALA A 90 -11.97 14.50 -6.17
N LYS A 91 -11.26 14.64 -7.31
CA LYS A 91 -10.91 13.55 -8.22
C LYS A 91 -10.12 12.44 -7.51
N ARG A 92 -9.11 12.82 -6.71
CA ARG A 92 -8.33 11.85 -5.92
C ARG A 92 -9.20 11.10 -4.91
N LYS A 93 -10.10 11.78 -4.21
CA LYS A 93 -11.06 11.16 -3.28
C LYS A 93 -12.03 10.20 -4.00
N ALA A 94 -12.48 10.56 -5.20
CA ALA A 94 -13.40 9.76 -5.99
C ALA A 94 -12.76 8.51 -6.66
N ARG A 95 -11.42 8.46 -6.82
CA ARG A 95 -10.68 7.40 -7.54
C ARG A 95 -11.22 7.12 -8.96
N LYS A 96 -11.54 8.17 -9.74
CA LYS A 96 -11.95 8.04 -11.16
C LYS A 96 -10.90 8.63 -12.11
N ALA A 97 -10.58 7.89 -13.16
CA ALA A 97 -9.57 8.26 -14.16
C ALA A 97 -10.10 9.19 -15.27
N TRP A 98 -11.38 9.12 -15.60
CA TRP A 98 -11.95 9.80 -16.78
C TRP A 98 -12.85 10.99 -16.42
N LEU A 99 -12.65 12.09 -17.14
CA LEU A 99 -13.52 13.28 -17.19
C LEU A 99 -13.94 13.45 -18.66
N LYS A 100 -15.20 13.16 -18.98
CA LYS A 100 -15.78 13.55 -20.28
C LYS A 100 -16.30 15.00 -20.27
N THR A 101 -16.38 15.62 -19.10
CA THR A 101 -16.84 17.00 -18.91
C THR A 101 -15.85 17.71 -18.00
N ARG A 102 -15.08 18.64 -18.57
CA ARG A 102 -14.04 19.44 -17.91
C ARG A 102 -14.57 20.48 -16.92
N ASP A 103 -15.88 20.55 -16.69
CA ASP A 103 -16.48 21.58 -15.85
C ASP A 103 -16.82 21.05 -14.45
N ALA A 104 -15.98 21.49 -13.50
CA ALA A 104 -16.21 21.64 -12.07
C ALA A 104 -16.35 20.39 -11.19
N ASN A 105 -16.02 20.59 -9.90
CA ASN A 105 -16.42 19.83 -8.71
C ASN A 105 -17.94 19.59 -8.67
N SER A 106 -18.42 18.73 -9.54
CA SER A 106 -19.83 18.49 -9.76
C SER A 106 -20.43 17.64 -8.65
N SER A 107 -21.74 17.79 -8.44
CA SER A 107 -22.55 16.90 -7.60
C SER A 107 -22.30 15.42 -7.90
N TYR A 108 -21.86 15.08 -9.12
CA TYR A 108 -21.41 13.75 -9.51
C TYR A 108 -20.25 13.22 -8.67
N PHE A 109 -19.17 13.99 -8.45
CA PHE A 109 -18.04 13.55 -7.62
C PHE A 109 -18.50 13.32 -6.18
N HIS A 110 -19.29 14.24 -5.63
CA HIS A 110 -19.86 14.10 -4.31
C HIS A 110 -20.79 12.88 -4.20
N LYS A 111 -21.63 12.61 -5.20
CA LYS A 111 -22.49 11.41 -5.26
C LYS A 111 -21.66 10.12 -5.38
N CYS A 112 -20.59 10.13 -6.18
CA CYS A 112 -19.69 8.98 -6.31
C CYS A 112 -18.94 8.70 -5.00
N ILE A 113 -18.46 9.75 -4.32
CA ILE A 113 -17.81 9.66 -3.01
C ILE A 113 -18.80 9.11 -1.98
N LYS A 114 -20.02 9.68 -1.90
CA LYS A 114 -21.09 9.21 -0.99
C LYS A 114 -21.47 7.75 -1.27
N GLY A 115 -21.70 7.38 -2.53
CA GLY A 115 -22.05 6.01 -2.89
C GLY A 115 -20.96 5.01 -2.54
N ARG A 116 -19.68 5.39 -2.69
CA ARG A 116 -18.55 4.55 -2.27
C ARG A 116 -18.42 4.48 -0.75
N TRP A 117 -18.69 5.58 -0.05
CA TRP A 117 -18.70 5.62 1.41
C TRP A 117 -19.75 4.66 1.95
N HIS A 118 -20.99 4.71 1.46
CA HIS A 118 -22.06 3.79 1.86
C HIS A 118 -21.75 2.32 1.53
N ARG A 119 -21.20 2.01 0.35
CA ARG A 119 -20.82 0.63 -0.01
C ARG A 119 -19.70 0.05 0.86
N ASN A 120 -18.82 0.91 1.36
CA ASN A 120 -17.71 0.50 2.20
C ASN A 120 -18.05 0.57 3.70
N GLU A 121 -19.26 1.03 4.04
CA GLU A 121 -19.68 1.17 5.42
C GLU A 121 -20.08 -0.19 5.98
N ILE A 122 -19.46 -0.57 7.10
CA ILE A 122 -19.76 -1.80 7.82
C ILE A 122 -20.67 -1.41 8.99
N ASN A 123 -21.98 -1.55 8.81
CA ASN A 123 -22.97 -1.23 9.84
C ASN A 123 -23.37 -2.45 10.66
N VAL A 124 -23.36 -3.62 10.02
CA VAL A 124 -23.60 -4.92 10.64
C VAL A 124 -22.61 -5.89 10.00
N ILE A 125 -22.02 -6.77 10.81
CA ILE A 125 -21.16 -7.85 10.30
C ILE A 125 -21.42 -9.12 11.09
N SER A 126 -21.47 -10.25 10.39
CA SER A 126 -21.46 -11.58 10.99
C SER A 126 -20.02 -12.09 11.04
N ILE A 127 -19.59 -12.49 12.23
CA ILE A 127 -18.29 -13.13 12.45
C ILE A 127 -18.57 -14.44 13.18
N GLU A 128 -18.18 -15.57 12.58
CA GLU A 128 -18.39 -16.91 13.15
C GLU A 128 -19.86 -17.19 13.56
N GLY A 129 -20.81 -16.64 12.79
CA GLY A 129 -22.24 -16.80 13.05
C GLY A 129 -22.83 -15.82 14.08
N LYS A 130 -22.01 -14.95 14.70
CA LYS A 130 -22.46 -13.89 15.61
C LYS A 130 -22.61 -12.56 14.87
N GLU A 131 -23.80 -11.99 14.92
CA GLU A 131 -24.11 -10.69 14.35
C GLU A 131 -23.69 -9.54 15.29
N LEU A 132 -22.85 -8.63 14.80
CA LEU A 132 -22.35 -7.47 15.54
C LEU A 132 -22.90 -6.17 14.93
N LYS A 133 -23.44 -5.28 15.78
CA LYS A 133 -24.10 -4.03 15.36
C LYS A 133 -23.49 -2.76 15.94
N GLN A 134 -22.94 -2.82 17.16
CA GLN A 134 -22.31 -1.67 17.79
C GLN A 134 -20.92 -1.44 17.20
N VAL A 135 -20.50 -0.18 17.06
CA VAL A 135 -19.24 0.16 16.39
C VAL A 135 -18.04 -0.43 17.14
N GLU A 136 -18.08 -0.40 18.47
CA GLU A 136 -17.04 -0.93 19.35
C GLU A 136 -16.99 -2.46 19.27
N ASP A 137 -18.15 -3.14 19.28
CA ASP A 137 -18.23 -4.59 19.13
C ASP A 137 -17.73 -5.04 17.75
N ILE A 138 -18.09 -4.32 16.69
CA ILE A 138 -17.60 -4.59 15.32
C ILE A 138 -16.07 -4.45 15.27
N LYS A 139 -15.53 -3.37 15.85
CA LYS A 139 -14.07 -3.15 15.91
C LYS A 139 -13.35 -4.27 16.64
N GLN A 140 -13.86 -4.64 17.81
CA GLN A 140 -13.28 -5.68 18.65
C GLN A 140 -13.37 -7.05 17.96
N GLY A 141 -14.55 -7.43 17.47
CA GLY A 141 -14.75 -8.72 16.80
C GLY A 141 -13.93 -8.88 15.52
N ILE A 142 -13.80 -7.82 14.71
CA ILE A 142 -12.93 -7.85 13.52
C ILE A 142 -11.46 -7.98 13.94
N MET A 143 -11.02 -7.26 14.97
CA MET A 143 -9.66 -7.34 15.48
C MET A 143 -9.33 -8.75 15.97
N GLU A 144 -10.18 -9.31 16.84
CA GLU A 144 -10.03 -10.66 17.39
C GLU A 144 -10.01 -11.72 16.28
N PHE A 145 -10.88 -11.58 15.27
CA PHE A 145 -10.87 -12.47 14.11
C PHE A 145 -9.51 -12.50 13.40
N PHE A 146 -8.92 -11.32 13.11
CA PHE A 146 -7.62 -11.27 12.44
C PHE A 146 -6.47 -11.67 13.35
N GLU A 147 -6.53 -11.32 14.64
CA GLU A 147 -5.54 -11.74 15.62
C GLU A 147 -5.49 -13.28 15.73
N ASN A 148 -6.65 -13.93 15.81
CA ASN A 148 -6.76 -15.38 15.79
C ASN A 148 -6.31 -15.96 14.44
N LEU A 149 -6.71 -15.35 13.32
CA LEU A 149 -6.32 -15.78 11.98
C LEU A 149 -4.79 -15.79 11.81
N PHE A 150 -4.07 -14.82 12.37
CA PHE A 150 -2.62 -14.72 12.25
C PHE A 150 -1.84 -15.32 13.44
N THR A 151 -2.52 -16.03 14.33
CA THR A 151 -1.88 -16.79 15.41
C THR A 151 -1.48 -18.18 14.91
N ASP A 152 -0.20 -18.53 15.03
CA ASP A 152 0.27 -19.89 14.75
C ASP A 152 -0.04 -20.80 15.95
N GLU A 153 -0.89 -21.79 15.72
CA GLU A 153 -1.25 -22.82 16.70
C GLU A 153 -0.14 -23.87 16.88
N GLY A 154 0.98 -23.76 16.17
CA GLY A 154 2.15 -24.62 16.38
C GLY A 154 1.99 -26.04 15.83
N TRP A 155 1.14 -26.22 14.82
CA TRP A 155 0.93 -27.53 14.20
C TRP A 155 2.26 -28.15 13.72
N PRO A 156 2.49 -29.46 13.94
CA PRO A 156 3.69 -30.11 13.46
C PRO A 156 3.72 -30.07 11.92
N ARG A 157 4.81 -29.52 11.35
CA ARG A 157 4.99 -29.43 9.90
C ARG A 157 5.81 -30.63 9.41
N PRO A 158 5.49 -31.17 8.22
CA PRO A 158 6.21 -32.32 7.69
C PRO A 158 7.66 -31.96 7.39
N ILE A 159 8.58 -32.82 7.81
CA ILE A 159 9.98 -32.72 7.42
C ILE A 159 10.14 -33.40 6.08
N LEU A 160 10.48 -32.62 5.05
CA LEU A 160 10.69 -33.11 3.68
C LEU A 160 12.10 -33.70 3.51
N GLU A 161 12.46 -34.68 4.34
CA GLU A 161 13.70 -35.45 4.18
C GLU A 161 13.68 -36.27 2.88
N GLY A 162 14.84 -36.38 2.22
CA GLY A 162 14.97 -37.09 0.93
C GLY A 162 14.50 -36.31 -0.31
N TRP A 163 13.84 -35.15 -0.14
CA TRP A 163 13.46 -34.29 -1.27
C TRP A 163 14.63 -33.43 -1.73
N ASN A 164 14.99 -33.54 -3.01
CA ASN A 164 16.04 -32.74 -3.62
C ASN A 164 15.47 -31.40 -4.11
N PHE A 165 15.73 -30.34 -3.36
CA PHE A 165 15.39 -28.98 -3.75
C PHE A 165 16.45 -28.42 -4.70
N LYS A 166 16.00 -27.65 -5.70
CA LYS A 166 16.92 -26.81 -6.47
C LYS A 166 17.51 -25.75 -5.54
N ASN A 167 18.82 -25.59 -5.63
CA ASN A 167 19.56 -24.65 -4.80
C ASN A 167 19.99 -23.43 -5.61
N ILE A 168 19.96 -22.26 -4.96
CA ILE A 168 20.55 -21.05 -5.55
C ILE A 168 22.08 -21.16 -5.63
N SER A 169 22.66 -20.57 -6.68
CA SER A 169 24.11 -20.62 -6.89
C SER A 169 24.87 -19.81 -5.83
N ALA A 170 26.19 -20.03 -5.70
CA ALA A 170 27.03 -19.22 -4.81
C ALA A 170 27.03 -17.72 -5.22
N VAL A 171 27.01 -17.45 -6.52
CA VAL A 171 26.96 -16.07 -7.07
C VAL A 171 25.64 -15.41 -6.70
N ASP A 172 24.53 -16.11 -6.88
CA ASP A 172 23.19 -15.61 -6.53
C ASP A 172 23.08 -15.33 -5.02
N ARG A 173 23.62 -16.24 -4.19
CA ARG A 173 23.66 -16.05 -2.72
C ARG A 173 24.35 -14.77 -2.31
N SER A 174 25.50 -14.46 -2.91
CA SER A 174 26.24 -13.23 -2.61
C SER A 174 25.44 -12.01 -3.03
N MET A 175 24.92 -12.02 -4.28
CA MET A 175 24.15 -10.92 -4.86
C MET A 175 22.94 -10.54 -4.01
N LEU A 176 22.22 -11.53 -3.47
CA LEU A 176 21.04 -11.29 -2.64
C LEU A 176 21.36 -10.45 -1.39
N THR A 177 22.60 -10.49 -0.88
CA THR A 177 23.00 -9.82 0.37
C THR A 177 23.92 -8.63 0.19
N GLU A 178 24.14 -8.16 -1.04
CA GLU A 178 24.94 -6.95 -1.31
C GLU A 178 24.32 -5.68 -0.69
N PRO A 179 25.07 -4.61 -0.42
CA PRO A 179 24.52 -3.35 0.07
C PRO A 179 23.44 -2.76 -0.85
N PHE A 180 22.43 -2.10 -0.27
CA PHE A 180 21.36 -1.44 -1.02
C PHE A 180 21.80 -0.05 -1.51
N ILE A 181 22.42 0.03 -2.70
CA ILE A 181 22.91 1.31 -3.26
C ILE A 181 22.18 1.67 -4.56
N GLU A 182 22.56 1.06 -5.69
CA GLU A 182 22.11 1.49 -7.02
C GLU A 182 20.61 1.28 -7.29
N GLU A 183 20.01 0.29 -6.63
CA GLU A 183 18.63 -0.13 -6.89
C GLU A 183 17.56 0.66 -6.12
N VAL A 184 17.94 1.47 -5.14
CA VAL A 184 17.00 2.16 -4.23
C VAL A 184 16.10 3.13 -4.99
N LYS A 185 16.69 3.96 -5.85
CA LYS A 185 15.94 4.94 -6.64
C LYS A 185 14.95 4.24 -7.59
N ALA A 186 15.39 3.18 -8.26
CA ALA A 186 14.53 2.39 -9.14
C ALA A 186 13.36 1.76 -8.38
N ALA A 187 13.60 1.23 -7.17
CA ALA A 187 12.54 0.66 -6.32
C ALA A 187 11.45 1.69 -5.96
N VAL A 188 11.84 2.94 -5.68
CA VAL A 188 10.90 4.05 -5.42
C VAL A 188 10.14 4.43 -6.69
N TRP A 189 10.82 4.57 -7.83
CA TRP A 189 10.20 4.99 -9.09
C TRP A 189 9.20 3.97 -9.65
N ASN A 190 9.48 2.69 -9.46
CA ASN A 190 8.60 1.59 -9.88
C ASN A 190 7.33 1.45 -9.03
N CYS A 191 7.22 2.16 -7.90
CA CYS A 191 6.01 2.20 -7.10
C CYS A 191 5.01 3.23 -7.64
N ASP A 192 3.74 2.87 -7.75
CA ASP A 192 2.67 3.79 -8.16
C ASP A 192 2.45 4.91 -7.13
N SER A 193 2.54 6.16 -7.61
CA SER A 193 2.47 7.39 -6.80
C SER A 193 1.10 7.69 -6.19
N THR A 194 0.05 6.98 -6.62
CA THR A 194 -1.36 7.26 -6.27
C THR A 194 -1.95 6.27 -5.27
N LYS A 195 -1.17 5.25 -4.88
CA LYS A 195 -1.63 4.24 -3.91
C LYS A 195 -1.85 4.86 -2.53
N ALA A 196 -2.75 4.23 -1.77
CA ALA A 196 -3.06 4.67 -0.41
C ALA A 196 -1.83 4.52 0.50
N PRO A 197 -1.61 5.47 1.43
CA PRO A 197 -0.53 5.37 2.41
C PRO A 197 -0.84 4.32 3.49
N GLY A 198 0.21 3.84 4.15
CA GLY A 198 0.10 3.04 5.37
C GLY A 198 0.03 3.92 6.63
N PRO A 199 0.36 3.37 7.81
CA PRO A 199 0.35 4.09 9.08
C PRO A 199 1.23 5.35 9.13
N ASP A 200 2.32 5.35 8.37
CA ASP A 200 3.22 6.51 8.23
C ASP A 200 2.58 7.70 7.51
N GLY A 201 1.48 7.51 6.77
CA GLY A 201 0.72 8.58 6.15
C GLY A 201 1.29 9.12 4.83
N PHE A 202 2.34 8.50 4.29
CA PHE A 202 2.97 8.93 3.03
C PHE A 202 2.85 7.87 1.94
N ASN A 203 2.80 8.30 0.69
CA ASN A 203 2.80 7.42 -0.47
C ASN A 203 4.06 7.61 -1.32
N SER A 204 4.25 6.78 -2.33
CA SER A 204 5.40 6.87 -3.23
C SER A 204 5.44 8.17 -4.03
N GLY A 205 4.31 8.88 -4.17
CA GLY A 205 4.28 10.20 -4.81
C GLY A 205 4.99 11.26 -3.98
N PHE A 206 4.79 11.26 -2.66
CA PHE A 206 5.53 12.11 -1.73
C PHE A 206 7.04 11.84 -1.81
N LEU A 207 7.42 10.56 -1.77
CA LEU A 207 8.84 10.17 -1.83
C LEU A 207 9.53 10.63 -3.12
N LYS A 208 8.83 10.56 -4.26
CA LYS A 208 9.37 11.03 -5.55
C LYS A 208 9.47 12.55 -5.61
N ALA A 209 8.48 13.25 -5.08
CA ALA A 209 8.45 14.71 -5.08
C ALA A 209 9.55 15.31 -4.19
N GLU A 210 9.77 14.71 -3.01
CA GLU A 210 10.71 15.21 -2.00
C GLU A 210 12.02 14.39 -1.96
N TRP A 211 12.32 13.64 -3.03
CA TRP A 211 13.45 12.69 -3.07
C TRP A 211 14.77 13.32 -2.65
N GLU A 212 15.08 14.51 -3.18
CA GLU A 212 16.34 15.19 -2.89
C GLU A 212 16.48 15.58 -1.42
N VAL A 213 15.37 15.80 -0.72
CA VAL A 213 15.34 16.14 0.71
C VAL A 213 15.51 14.88 1.58
N ILE A 214 14.80 13.81 1.26
CA ILE A 214 14.67 12.63 2.13
C ILE A 214 15.65 11.50 1.81
N LYS A 215 16.31 11.52 0.63
CA LYS A 215 17.13 10.41 0.14
C LYS A 215 18.22 10.01 1.14
N ALA A 216 18.87 10.97 1.80
CA ALA A 216 19.95 10.70 2.74
C ALA A 216 19.46 9.85 3.91
N ASP A 217 18.35 10.22 4.54
CA ASP A 217 17.74 9.48 5.64
C ASP A 217 17.23 8.09 5.19
N ILE A 218 16.76 7.96 3.94
CA ILE A 218 16.36 6.65 3.37
C ILE A 218 17.57 5.74 3.19
N MET A 219 18.68 6.25 2.65
CA MET A 219 19.90 5.46 2.46
C MET A 219 20.45 5.02 3.81
N GLU A 220 20.44 5.89 4.82
CA GLU A 220 20.87 5.56 6.18
C GLU A 220 19.98 4.49 6.82
N TYR A 221 18.65 4.58 6.65
CA TYR A 221 17.71 3.54 7.08
C TYR A 221 18.01 2.17 6.45
N LEU A 222 18.27 2.13 5.14
CA LEU A 222 18.55 0.88 4.43
C LEU A 222 19.92 0.31 4.82
N MET A 223 20.92 1.16 5.05
CA MET A 223 22.24 0.76 5.55
C MET A 223 22.14 0.20 6.98
N ASP A 224 21.38 0.85 7.86
CA ASP A 224 21.13 0.39 9.23
C ASP A 224 20.46 -1.00 9.23
N PHE A 225 19.46 -1.21 8.37
CA PHE A 225 18.83 -2.52 8.21
C PHE A 225 19.79 -3.56 7.64
N HIS A 226 20.58 -3.22 6.62
CA HIS A 226 21.54 -4.14 6.00
C HIS A 226 22.56 -4.69 7.01
N ILE A 227 23.14 -3.79 7.82
CA ILE A 227 24.18 -4.13 8.81
C ILE A 227 23.58 -4.92 9.98
N ASN A 228 22.45 -4.46 10.53
CA ASN A 228 21.93 -5.01 11.77
C ASN A 228 20.90 -6.13 11.57
N GLY A 229 20.30 -6.24 10.38
CA GLY A 229 19.19 -7.15 10.10
C GLY A 229 17.97 -6.90 10.98
N ARG A 230 17.78 -5.67 11.47
CA ARG A 230 16.72 -5.29 12.41
C ARG A 230 15.95 -4.08 11.91
N LEU A 231 14.63 -4.13 12.05
CA LEU A 231 13.76 -2.99 11.81
C LEU A 231 13.53 -2.21 13.10
N VAL A 232 13.30 -0.91 12.95
CA VAL A 232 12.92 -0.07 14.09
C VAL A 232 11.50 -0.44 14.50
N ARG A 233 11.26 -0.49 15.81
CA ARG A 233 9.92 -0.80 16.35
C ARG A 233 8.85 0.07 15.67
N ASP A 234 7.74 -0.53 15.28
CA ASP A 234 6.62 0.07 14.54
C ASP A 234 6.96 0.65 13.15
N SER A 235 8.18 0.50 12.62
CA SER A 235 8.49 0.92 11.25
C SER A 235 7.84 0.02 10.21
N ASN A 236 7.51 -1.21 10.61
CA ASN A 236 6.78 -2.20 9.83
C ASN A 236 5.31 -2.33 10.31
N ALA A 237 4.71 -1.22 10.76
CA ALA A 237 3.29 -1.21 11.06
C ALA A 237 2.47 -1.21 9.76
N SER A 238 1.35 -1.93 9.75
CA SER A 238 0.44 -1.99 8.61
C SER A 238 -1.03 -1.87 9.01
N PHE A 239 -1.86 -1.42 8.08
CA PHE A 239 -3.31 -1.41 8.24
C PHE A 239 -3.97 -2.49 7.41
N ILE A 240 -4.92 -3.24 7.96
CA ILE A 240 -5.84 -4.05 7.17
C ILE A 240 -7.08 -3.23 6.86
N VAL A 241 -7.43 -3.12 5.57
CA VAL A 241 -8.68 -2.53 5.10
C VAL A 241 -9.54 -3.61 4.46
N LEU A 242 -10.82 -3.63 4.83
CA LEU A 242 -11.79 -4.56 4.27
C LEU A 242 -12.42 -3.99 2.99
N ILE A 243 -12.29 -4.72 1.88
CA ILE A 243 -12.93 -4.38 0.60
C ILE A 243 -14.04 -5.41 0.31
N PRO A 244 -15.30 -4.99 0.10
CA PRO A 244 -16.39 -5.90 -0.24
C PRO A 244 -16.08 -6.72 -1.50
N LYS A 245 -16.30 -8.04 -1.47
CA LYS A 245 -16.25 -8.91 -2.67
C LYS A 245 -17.52 -8.78 -3.51
N ARG A 246 -18.66 -8.49 -2.87
CA ARG A 246 -19.99 -8.39 -3.45
C ARG A 246 -20.77 -7.21 -2.85
N GLU A 247 -21.94 -6.93 -3.41
CA GLU A 247 -22.85 -5.94 -2.86
C GLU A 247 -23.47 -6.43 -1.54
N ASN A 248 -23.69 -5.51 -0.60
CA ASN A 248 -24.31 -5.75 0.71
C ASN A 248 -23.71 -6.94 1.48
N PRO A 249 -22.38 -6.96 1.69
CA PRO A 249 -21.72 -8.07 2.39
C PRO A 249 -22.26 -8.24 3.82
N GLN A 250 -22.47 -9.48 4.23
CA GLN A 250 -22.99 -9.81 5.58
C GLN A 250 -21.89 -10.41 6.48
N GLY A 251 -21.12 -11.37 5.95
CA GLY A 251 -20.03 -12.04 6.68
C GLY A 251 -18.65 -11.42 6.45
N ILE A 252 -17.73 -11.60 7.39
CA ILE A 252 -16.33 -11.12 7.27
C ILE A 252 -15.58 -11.78 6.11
N GLU A 253 -15.87 -13.05 5.82
CA GLU A 253 -15.42 -13.82 4.66
C GLU A 253 -15.81 -13.21 3.30
N GLU A 254 -16.83 -12.35 3.26
CA GLU A 254 -17.27 -11.64 2.06
C GLU A 254 -16.45 -10.37 1.79
N TYR A 255 -15.50 -10.06 2.66
CA TYR A 255 -14.53 -9.00 2.45
C TYR A 255 -13.17 -9.58 2.03
N ARG A 256 -12.43 -8.77 1.26
CA ARG A 256 -11.02 -8.98 0.99
C ARG A 256 -10.23 -8.11 1.95
N PRO A 257 -9.39 -8.69 2.83
CA PRO A 257 -8.42 -7.90 3.56
C PRO A 257 -7.35 -7.40 2.58
N ILE A 258 -7.03 -6.11 2.67
CA ILE A 258 -5.91 -5.49 1.95
C ILE A 258 -5.00 -4.82 2.95
N SER A 259 -3.74 -5.26 2.98
CA SER A 259 -2.70 -4.66 3.82
C SER A 259 -2.15 -3.38 3.19
N LEU A 260 -2.22 -2.28 3.93
CA LEU A 260 -1.61 -1.00 3.62
C LEU A 260 -0.34 -0.86 4.46
N ILE A 261 0.80 -1.14 3.84
CA ILE A 261 2.12 -1.02 4.45
C ILE A 261 2.66 0.41 4.36
N GLY A 262 3.49 0.79 5.33
CA GLY A 262 4.23 2.06 5.30
C GLY A 262 5.16 2.17 4.08
N CYS A 263 5.35 3.39 3.58
CA CYS A 263 6.21 3.70 2.45
C CYS A 263 7.68 3.35 2.70
N THR A 264 8.19 3.51 3.93
CA THR A 264 9.58 3.16 4.28
C THR A 264 9.83 1.65 4.18
N TYR A 265 8.99 0.86 4.85
CA TYR A 265 9.05 -0.60 4.74
C TYR A 265 8.76 -1.08 3.31
N LYS A 266 7.85 -0.42 2.59
CA LYS A 266 7.56 -0.74 1.19
C LYS A 266 8.78 -0.62 0.28
N ILE A 267 9.68 0.35 0.51
CA ILE A 267 10.95 0.45 -0.24
C ILE A 267 11.78 -0.80 0.03
N LEU A 268 11.99 -1.16 1.30
CA LEU A 268 12.77 -2.33 1.68
C LEU A 268 12.16 -3.62 1.11
N ALA A 269 10.86 -3.84 1.31
CA ALA A 269 10.16 -5.01 0.78
C ALA A 269 10.26 -5.08 -0.76
N LYS A 270 10.22 -3.93 -1.45
CA LYS A 270 10.38 -3.88 -2.91
C LYS A 270 11.80 -4.23 -3.34
N LEU A 271 12.82 -3.78 -2.60
CA LEU A 271 14.22 -4.15 -2.85
C LEU A 271 14.43 -5.65 -2.70
N LEU A 272 13.97 -6.23 -1.58
CA LEU A 272 14.07 -7.66 -1.33
C LEU A 272 13.29 -8.47 -2.39
N ALA A 273 12.07 -8.05 -2.74
CA ALA A 273 11.29 -8.72 -3.78
C ALA A 273 11.97 -8.69 -5.16
N ASN A 274 12.59 -7.56 -5.54
CA ASN A 274 13.30 -7.43 -6.82
C ASN A 274 14.58 -8.28 -6.86
N ARG A 275 15.26 -8.46 -5.73
CA ARG A 275 16.41 -9.38 -5.63
C ARG A 275 15.97 -10.83 -5.71
N LEU A 276 14.90 -11.18 -4.99
CA LEU A 276 14.33 -12.52 -5.00
C LEU A 276 13.88 -12.93 -6.42
N SER A 277 13.24 -12.03 -7.17
CA SER A 277 12.72 -12.34 -8.51
C SER A 277 13.81 -12.80 -9.48
N ARG A 278 15.06 -12.32 -9.32
CA ARG A 278 16.20 -12.72 -10.15
C ARG A 278 16.56 -14.19 -10.01
N VAL A 279 16.28 -14.80 -8.86
CA VAL A 279 16.65 -16.19 -8.55
C VAL A 279 15.45 -17.15 -8.64
N LEU A 280 14.21 -16.66 -8.66
CA LEU A 280 13.02 -17.53 -8.67
C LEU A 280 13.01 -18.52 -9.85
N ASN A 281 13.49 -18.11 -11.02
CA ASN A 281 13.51 -18.98 -12.20
C ASN A 281 14.46 -20.18 -12.06
N SER A 282 15.53 -20.09 -11.26
CA SER A 282 16.46 -21.20 -11.07
C SER A 282 15.96 -22.23 -10.06
N ILE A 283 15.14 -21.81 -9.10
CA ILE A 283 14.65 -22.68 -8.01
C ILE A 283 13.23 -23.22 -8.23
N ILE A 284 12.38 -22.49 -8.96
CA ILE A 284 11.00 -22.92 -9.20
C ILE A 284 10.88 -23.71 -10.52
N GLY A 285 10.26 -24.89 -10.45
CA GLY A 285 10.02 -25.74 -11.63
C GLY A 285 9.14 -25.07 -12.69
N GLU A 286 9.32 -25.45 -13.96
CA GLU A 286 8.67 -24.82 -15.13
C GLU A 286 7.15 -24.89 -15.10
N ASN A 287 6.59 -25.89 -14.41
CA ASN A 287 5.15 -26.10 -14.29
C ASN A 287 4.44 -24.99 -13.48
N GLN A 288 5.18 -24.23 -12.66
CA GLN A 288 4.64 -23.07 -11.95
C GLN A 288 4.83 -21.81 -12.81
N SER A 289 3.73 -21.31 -13.36
CA SER A 289 3.73 -20.17 -14.28
C SER A 289 3.38 -18.83 -13.61
N ALA A 290 2.56 -18.86 -12.55
CA ALA A 290 2.07 -17.65 -11.92
C ALA A 290 3.17 -16.94 -11.09
N PHE A 291 3.14 -15.60 -11.09
CA PHE A 291 3.98 -14.72 -10.28
C PHE A 291 5.50 -14.80 -10.52
N ILE A 292 5.93 -15.38 -11.64
CA ILE A 292 7.35 -15.42 -12.04
C ILE A 292 7.53 -14.62 -13.32
N GLU A 293 8.46 -13.68 -13.29
CA GLU A 293 8.79 -12.84 -14.43
C GLU A 293 9.26 -13.69 -15.63
N GLY A 294 8.75 -13.36 -16.82
CA GLY A 294 9.04 -14.07 -18.05
C GLY A 294 8.19 -15.33 -18.31
N ARG A 295 7.37 -15.78 -17.35
CA ARG A 295 6.48 -16.94 -17.54
C ARG A 295 5.05 -16.50 -17.89
N GLN A 296 4.45 -17.17 -18.87
CA GLN A 296 3.06 -16.94 -19.27
C GLN A 296 2.11 -17.90 -18.53
N LEU A 297 0.86 -17.48 -18.29
CA LEU A 297 -0.19 -18.29 -17.65
C LEU A 297 -0.75 -19.37 -18.59
N VAL A 298 0.11 -20.19 -19.17
CA VAL A 298 -0.25 -21.27 -20.11
C VAL A 298 -0.68 -22.56 -19.41
N GLY A 299 -0.64 -22.62 -18.07
CA GLY A 299 -0.98 -23.82 -17.31
C GLY A 299 -2.40 -24.37 -17.62
N VAL A 300 -3.35 -23.49 -17.92
CA VAL A 300 -4.71 -23.89 -18.34
C VAL A 300 -4.69 -24.62 -19.69
N VAL A 301 -3.85 -24.16 -20.63
CA VAL A 301 -3.69 -24.80 -21.95
C VAL A 301 -3.05 -26.17 -21.81
N VAL A 302 -1.99 -26.27 -20.99
CA VAL A 302 -1.31 -27.54 -20.71
C VAL A 302 -2.29 -28.56 -20.08
N ALA A 303 -3.10 -28.12 -19.11
CA ALA A 303 -4.12 -28.97 -18.50
C ALA A 303 -5.18 -29.43 -19.52
N ASN A 304 -5.67 -28.52 -20.37
CA ASN A 304 -6.65 -28.86 -21.41
C ASN A 304 -6.09 -29.87 -22.43
N GLU A 305 -4.84 -29.68 -22.89
CA GLU A 305 -4.19 -30.59 -23.84
C GLU A 305 -3.96 -31.98 -23.21
N ALA A 306 -3.55 -32.03 -21.95
CA ALA A 306 -3.42 -33.29 -21.22
C ALA A 306 -4.75 -34.06 -21.13
N ILE A 307 -5.86 -33.35 -20.86
CA ILE A 307 -7.20 -33.94 -20.82
C ILE A 307 -7.62 -34.44 -22.21
N ASP A 308 -7.37 -33.66 -23.26
CA ASP A 308 -7.71 -34.05 -24.63
C ASP A 308 -6.90 -35.27 -25.10
N GLY A 309 -5.61 -35.34 -24.76
CA GLY A 309 -4.75 -36.49 -25.05
C GLY A 309 -5.24 -37.79 -24.39
N VAL A 310 -5.66 -37.73 -23.11
CA VAL A 310 -6.30 -38.87 -22.44
C VAL A 310 -7.58 -39.26 -23.16
N ARG A 311 -8.42 -38.29 -23.53
CA ARG A 311 -9.69 -38.55 -24.20
C ARG A 311 -9.49 -39.25 -25.55
N LYS A 312 -8.51 -38.81 -26.34
CA LYS A 312 -8.14 -39.44 -27.62
C LYS A 312 -7.60 -40.85 -27.45
N SER A 313 -6.78 -41.09 -26.43
CA SER A 313 -6.23 -42.42 -26.13
C SER A 313 -7.24 -43.38 -25.47
N LYS A 314 -8.45 -42.91 -25.13
CA LYS A 314 -9.47 -43.67 -24.38
C LYS A 314 -8.95 -44.24 -23.05
N SER A 315 -7.94 -43.61 -22.47
CA SER A 315 -7.38 -44.00 -21.19
C SER A 315 -8.24 -43.48 -20.05
N GLN A 316 -8.22 -44.17 -18.91
CA GLN A 316 -8.82 -43.64 -17.69
C GLN A 316 -7.91 -42.56 -17.10
N CYS A 317 -8.50 -41.45 -16.64
CA CYS A 317 -7.79 -40.37 -15.98
C CYS A 317 -8.57 -39.90 -14.76
N PHE A 318 -7.83 -39.55 -13.71
CA PHE A 318 -8.34 -38.92 -12.51
C PHE A 318 -7.74 -37.51 -12.41
N ILE A 319 -8.61 -36.51 -12.31
CA ILE A 319 -8.19 -35.11 -12.15
C ILE A 319 -8.36 -34.73 -10.69
N PHE A 320 -7.26 -34.36 -10.06
CA PHE A 320 -7.27 -33.88 -8.68
C PHE A 320 -7.06 -32.36 -8.64
N LYS A 321 -8.08 -31.63 -8.18
CA LYS A 321 -8.05 -30.18 -8.03
C LYS A 321 -8.03 -29.82 -6.54
N ILE A 322 -6.98 -29.13 -6.13
CA ILE A 322 -6.79 -28.62 -4.76
C ILE A 322 -6.87 -27.11 -4.80
N ASP A 323 -7.54 -26.51 -3.81
CA ASP A 323 -7.49 -25.07 -3.56
C ASP A 323 -7.13 -24.83 -2.09
N PHE A 324 -6.34 -23.79 -1.83
CA PHE A 324 -5.89 -23.46 -0.48
C PHE A 324 -6.75 -22.33 0.07
N GLU A 325 -7.45 -22.59 1.18
CA GLU A 325 -8.15 -21.54 1.89
C GLU A 325 -7.13 -20.55 2.49
N LYS A 326 -7.30 -19.26 2.17
CA LYS A 326 -6.53 -18.15 2.78
C LYS A 326 -5.01 -18.43 2.75
N ALA A 327 -4.52 -18.84 1.59
CA ALA A 327 -3.15 -19.34 1.43
C ALA A 327 -2.06 -18.41 1.99
N TYR A 328 -2.22 -17.08 1.82
CA TYR A 328 -1.29 -16.08 2.35
C TYR A 328 -1.39 -15.92 3.86
N ASP A 329 -2.58 -16.06 4.45
CA ASP A 329 -2.82 -15.82 5.88
C ASP A 329 -2.34 -17.02 6.73
N ASN A 330 -2.27 -18.22 6.13
CA ASN A 330 -1.95 -19.48 6.82
C ASN A 330 -0.47 -19.92 6.70
N VAL A 331 0.41 -19.10 6.10
CA VAL A 331 1.84 -19.45 5.93
C VAL A 331 2.56 -19.48 7.27
N SER A 332 3.10 -20.64 7.66
CA SER A 332 3.96 -20.73 8.85
C SER A 332 5.37 -20.22 8.56
N TRP A 333 5.85 -19.31 9.41
CA TRP A 333 7.16 -18.68 9.23
C TRP A 333 8.33 -19.64 9.45
N SER A 334 8.20 -20.59 10.39
CA SER A 334 9.23 -21.60 10.62
C SER A 334 9.38 -22.53 9.41
N PHE A 335 8.25 -22.91 8.79
CA PHE A 335 8.26 -23.72 7.59
C PHE A 335 8.81 -22.96 6.39
N LEU A 336 8.48 -21.67 6.25
CA LEU A 336 9.05 -20.82 5.21
C LEU A 336 10.57 -20.73 5.32
N ASP A 337 11.09 -20.47 6.53
CA ASP A 337 12.54 -20.42 6.78
C ASP A 337 13.23 -21.75 6.45
N TYR A 338 12.62 -22.87 6.86
CA TYR A 338 13.08 -24.22 6.54
C TYR A 338 13.15 -24.46 5.03
N ILE A 339 12.11 -24.08 4.26
CA ILE A 339 12.13 -24.25 2.80
C ILE A 339 13.21 -23.36 2.17
N MET A 340 13.38 -22.12 2.64
CA MET A 340 14.44 -21.25 2.16
C MET A 340 15.84 -21.82 2.46
N GLU A 341 16.04 -22.42 3.62
CA GLU A 341 17.29 -23.10 3.94
C GLU A 341 17.57 -24.26 2.97
N ARG A 342 16.56 -25.09 2.69
CA ARG A 342 16.66 -26.22 1.77
C ARG A 342 16.89 -25.81 0.32
N MET A 343 16.46 -24.60 -0.06
CA MET A 343 16.75 -23.98 -1.36
C MET A 343 18.09 -23.24 -1.39
N GLY A 344 18.86 -23.26 -0.31
CA GLY A 344 20.22 -22.72 -0.24
C GLY A 344 20.30 -21.22 0.09
N PHE A 345 19.22 -20.58 0.53
CA PHE A 345 19.28 -19.19 0.98
C PHE A 345 20.20 -19.02 2.20
N ASN A 346 21.10 -18.04 2.15
CA ASN A 346 22.05 -17.81 3.24
C ASN A 346 21.34 -17.29 4.50
N THR A 347 22.02 -17.39 5.63
CA THR A 347 21.49 -17.03 6.95
C THR A 347 21.15 -15.54 7.06
N ILE A 348 21.91 -14.66 6.40
CA ILE A 348 21.66 -13.22 6.39
C ILE A 348 20.32 -12.91 5.71
N TRP A 349 20.11 -13.42 4.49
CA TRP A 349 18.87 -13.24 3.75
C TRP A 349 17.66 -13.80 4.50
N ARG A 350 17.78 -15.03 5.02
CA ARG A 350 16.75 -15.65 5.86
C ARG A 350 16.44 -14.83 7.11
N GLY A 351 17.48 -14.28 7.75
CA GLY A 351 17.36 -13.35 8.88
C GLY A 351 16.59 -12.09 8.52
N TRP A 352 16.87 -11.49 7.36
CA TRP A 352 16.13 -10.31 6.86
C TRP A 352 14.65 -10.62 6.59
N ILE A 353 14.33 -11.75 5.97
CA ILE A 353 12.93 -12.16 5.74
C ILE A 353 12.23 -12.44 7.08
N THR A 354 12.90 -13.13 8.00
CA THR A 354 12.38 -13.39 9.35
C THR A 354 12.09 -12.10 10.09
N GLU A 355 12.97 -11.10 10.02
CA GLU A 355 12.75 -9.78 10.62
C GLU A 355 11.56 -9.07 9.98
N CYS A 356 11.45 -9.10 8.65
CA CYS A 356 10.31 -8.51 7.92
C CYS A 356 8.96 -9.10 8.34
N LEU A 357 8.92 -10.40 8.65
CA LEU A 357 7.72 -11.08 9.11
C LEU A 357 7.42 -10.78 10.60
N LYS A 358 8.41 -10.99 11.48
CA LYS A 358 8.24 -10.89 12.94
C LYS A 358 8.08 -9.45 13.46
N SER A 359 8.62 -8.46 12.76
CA SER A 359 8.50 -7.05 13.16
C SER A 359 7.15 -6.43 12.78
N ASN A 360 6.33 -7.12 11.97
CA ASN A 360 5.06 -6.58 11.52
C ASN A 360 4.07 -6.47 12.69
N THR A 361 3.38 -5.35 12.71
CA THR A 361 2.33 -5.05 13.69
C THR A 361 1.13 -4.48 12.96
N VAL A 362 -0.05 -5.02 13.25
CA VAL A 362 -1.23 -4.81 12.43
C VAL A 362 -2.31 -4.11 13.23
N SER A 363 -3.01 -3.18 12.58
CA SER A 363 -4.29 -2.65 13.06
C SER A 363 -5.32 -2.75 11.93
N VAL A 364 -6.57 -3.03 12.27
CA VAL A 364 -7.65 -3.07 11.27
C VAL A 364 -8.32 -1.71 11.20
N LEU A 365 -8.56 -1.18 10.01
CA LEU A 365 -9.28 0.06 9.80
C LEU A 365 -10.78 -0.21 9.65
N VAL A 366 -11.53 0.16 10.68
CA VAL A 366 -13.00 0.08 10.71
C VAL A 366 -13.56 1.49 10.73
N LYS A 367 -14.33 1.86 9.70
CA LYS A 367 -14.89 3.22 9.52
C LYS A 367 -13.85 4.34 9.60
N GLY A 368 -12.62 4.08 9.14
CA GLY A 368 -11.51 5.05 9.16
C GLY A 368 -10.83 5.23 10.52
N SER A 369 -11.23 4.45 11.53
CA SER A 369 -10.58 4.37 12.84
C SER A 369 -9.84 3.04 12.97
N ALA A 370 -8.59 3.09 13.41
CA ALA A 370 -7.80 1.90 13.66
C ALA A 370 -8.22 1.20 14.95
N THR A 371 -8.23 -0.12 14.95
CA THR A 371 -8.31 -0.95 16.16
C THR A 371 -7.02 -0.86 16.97
N LYS A 372 -7.00 -1.50 18.14
CA LYS A 372 -5.74 -1.77 18.85
C LYS A 372 -4.82 -2.59 17.94
N GLN A 373 -3.53 -2.34 18.11
CA GLN A 373 -2.47 -3.02 17.37
C GLN A 373 -2.20 -4.41 17.97
N PHE A 374 -2.02 -5.40 17.11
CA PHE A 374 -1.63 -6.76 17.48
C PHE A 374 -0.46 -7.24 16.60
N SER A 375 0.18 -8.34 17.01
CA SER A 375 1.31 -8.95 16.31
C SER A 375 0.89 -10.23 15.61
N MET A 376 1.52 -10.51 14.47
CA MET A 376 1.32 -11.76 13.75
C MET A 376 2.34 -12.80 14.20
N SER A 377 1.99 -14.09 14.06
CA SER A 377 2.93 -15.21 14.19
C SER A 377 2.89 -16.20 13.02
N ARG A 378 1.94 -16.03 12.10
CA ARG A 378 1.88 -16.65 10.76
C ARG A 378 1.30 -15.66 9.75
N GLY A 379 1.35 -16.02 8.47
CA GLY A 379 0.83 -15.23 7.35
C GLY A 379 1.88 -14.33 6.68
N LEU A 380 1.57 -13.72 5.54
CA LEU A 380 2.51 -12.89 4.76
C LEU A 380 2.10 -11.41 4.66
#